data_AF-A0A3B8IUQ5-F1
#
_entry.id   AF-A0A3B8IUQ5-F1
#
_cell.length_a   1.000
_cell.length_b   1.000
_cell.length_c   1.000
_cell.angle_alpha   90.00
_cell.angle_beta   90.00
_cell.angle_gamma   90.00
#
_symmetry.space_group_name_H-M   'P 1'
#
loop_
_entity.id
_entity.type
_entity.pdbx_description
1 polymer ?
#
loop_
_entity_poly.entity_id
_entity_poly.type
_entity_poly.pdbx_seq_one_letter_code
_entity_poly.pdbx_strand_id
1 'polypeptide(L)'
;MTHNAPNVLAGMEEVVNLRIPENLLPPQNGELVTLQVRPLDIHTFQLIAKAGKNDSALIPLLLVKEGVVSPTLDLPQIKKMKVGLVKFLVQEIKQLSGL
;
A
#
# COMPACT_ATOMS: atom_id res chain seq x y z
N MET A 1 17.34 -23.34 28.80
CA MET A 1 16.02 -22.87 28.32
C MET A 1 16.24 -21.54 27.65
N THR A 2 16.31 -21.52 26.33
CA THR A 2 16.58 -20.32 25.54
C THR A 2 15.36 -19.40 25.58
N HIS A 3 15.54 -18.18 26.10
CA HIS A 3 14.55 -17.11 26.01
C HIS A 3 14.34 -16.79 24.52
N ASN A 4 13.25 -17.31 23.95
CA ASN A 4 12.78 -16.92 22.63
C ASN A 4 12.26 -15.50 22.78
N ALA A 5 13.07 -14.49 22.42
CA ALA A 5 12.56 -13.13 22.33
C ALA A 5 11.35 -13.17 21.37
N PRO A 6 10.19 -12.58 21.73
CA PRO A 6 9.10 -12.45 20.78
C PRO A 6 9.66 -11.78 19.51
N ASN A 7 9.26 -12.27 18.34
CA ASN A 7 9.70 -11.76 17.05
C ASN A 7 9.09 -10.36 16.81
N VAL A 8 9.54 -9.36 17.58
CA VAL A 8 9.05 -7.97 17.51
C VAL A 8 9.36 -7.35 16.13
N LEU A 9 10.25 -7.98 15.36
CA LEU A 9 10.64 -7.58 14.01
C LEU A 9 9.83 -8.30 12.89
N ALA A 10 8.92 -9.22 13.23
CA ALA A 10 8.14 -9.98 12.24
C ALA A 10 7.29 -9.10 11.32
N GLY A 11 6.81 -7.96 11.83
CA GLY A 11 5.91 -7.06 11.12
C GLY A 11 6.57 -6.23 10.00
N MET A 12 7.86 -6.40 9.74
CA MET A 12 8.59 -5.59 8.75
C MET A 12 8.43 -6.11 7.30
N GLU A 13 8.04 -7.37 7.10
CA GLU A 13 7.94 -8.00 5.77
C GLU A 13 6.64 -8.79 5.56
N GLU A 14 5.64 -8.62 6.43
CA GLU A 14 4.40 -9.38 6.31
C GLU A 14 3.56 -8.86 5.12
N VAL A 15 3.39 -9.72 4.11
CA VAL A 15 2.49 -9.46 3.00
C VAL A 15 1.07 -9.89 3.39
N VAL A 16 0.16 -8.94 3.40
CA VAL A 16 -1.25 -9.14 3.79
C VAL A 16 -2.14 -9.12 2.55
N ASN A 17 -3.15 -9.99 2.55
CA ASN A 17 -4.20 -9.98 1.54
C ASN A 17 -5.27 -8.94 1.92
N LEU A 18 -5.32 -7.85 1.17
CA LEU A 18 -6.25 -6.75 1.34
C LEU A 18 -7.45 -6.92 0.41
N ARG A 19 -8.64 -7.02 0.97
CA ARG A 19 -9.90 -7.11 0.22
C ARG A 19 -10.41 -5.72 -0.10
N ILE A 20 -10.71 -5.45 -1.38
CA ILE A 20 -11.20 -4.14 -1.79
C ILE A 20 -12.71 -4.04 -1.53
N PRO A 21 -13.17 -2.96 -0.85
CA PRO A 21 -14.60 -2.69 -0.68
C PRO A 21 -15.34 -2.57 -2.01
N GLU A 22 -16.51 -3.21 -2.12
CA GLU A 22 -17.28 -3.28 -3.36
C GLU A 22 -17.68 -1.90 -3.90
N ASN A 23 -17.98 -0.95 -3.02
CA ASN A 23 -18.30 0.43 -3.39
C ASN A 23 -17.13 1.18 -4.06
N LEU A 24 -15.90 0.69 -3.89
CA LEU A 24 -14.70 1.25 -4.53
C LEU A 24 -14.37 0.56 -5.86
N LEU A 25 -14.97 -0.60 -6.16
CA LEU A 25 -14.80 -1.30 -7.41
C LEU A 25 -15.62 -0.65 -8.54
N PRO A 26 -15.20 -0.77 -9.81
CA PRO A 26 -16.06 -0.43 -10.93
C PRO A 26 -17.29 -1.35 -10.95
N PRO A 27 -18.48 -0.85 -11.35
CA PRO A 27 -19.74 -1.60 -11.29
C PRO A 27 -19.77 -2.88 -12.16
N GLN A 28 -18.78 -3.05 -13.04
CA GLN A 28 -18.65 -4.24 -13.90
C GLN A 28 -17.76 -5.34 -13.32
N ASN A 29 -17.00 -5.06 -12.24
CA ASN A 29 -16.24 -6.06 -11.51
C ASN A 29 -16.99 -6.43 -10.22
N GLY A 30 -18.02 -7.26 -10.35
CA GLY A 30 -18.67 -7.92 -9.21
C GLY A 30 -17.82 -9.01 -8.56
N GLU A 31 -16.54 -9.10 -8.94
CA GLU A 31 -15.59 -10.05 -8.38
C GLU A 31 -14.77 -9.36 -7.28
N LEU A 32 -14.67 -10.04 -6.15
CA LEU A 32 -13.93 -9.60 -4.99
C LEU A 32 -12.44 -9.47 -5.34
N VAL A 33 -12.00 -8.25 -5.63
CA VAL A 33 -10.58 -7.99 -5.90
C VAL A 33 -9.82 -8.04 -4.58
N THR A 34 -8.84 -8.92 -4.51
CA THR A 34 -7.87 -9.00 -3.41
C THR A 34 -6.52 -8.52 -3.92
N LEU A 35 -5.88 -7.63 -3.18
CA LEU A 35 -4.52 -7.17 -3.44
C LEU A 35 -3.59 -7.73 -2.37
N GLN A 36 -2.36 -8.03 -2.74
CA GLN A 36 -1.30 -8.26 -1.76
C GLN A 36 -0.60 -6.95 -1.47
N VAL A 37 -0.53 -6.58 -0.20
CA VAL A 37 0.10 -5.33 0.27
C VAL A 37 1.13 -5.63 1.34
N ARG A 38 2.14 -4.77 1.44
CA ARG A 38 3.18 -4.85 2.47
C ARG A 38 3.33 -3.51 3.19
N PRO A 39 3.81 -3.51 4.44
CA PRO A 39 4.26 -2.29 5.09
C PRO A 39 5.45 -1.68 4.35
N LEU A 40 5.61 -0.37 4.48
CA LEU A 40 6.77 0.37 4.00
C LEU A 40 7.70 0.68 5.16
N ASP A 41 8.99 0.42 4.98
CA ASP A 41 10.01 0.84 5.92
C ASP A 41 10.25 2.37 5.86
N ILE A 42 10.94 2.90 6.87
CA ILE A 42 11.26 4.32 6.98
C ILE A 42 12.14 4.83 5.83
N HIS A 43 13.01 3.98 5.27
CA HIS A 43 13.90 4.36 4.18
C HIS A 43 13.10 4.61 2.89
N THR A 44 12.22 3.67 2.54
CA THR A 44 11.30 3.75 1.41
C THR A 44 10.38 4.95 1.55
N PHE A 45 9.80 5.16 2.73
CA PHE A 45 8.95 6.32 2.97
C PHE A 45 9.70 7.66 2.76
N GLN A 46 10.94 7.76 3.24
CA GLN A 46 11.77 8.96 3.03
C GLN A 46 12.11 9.18 1.55
N LEU A 47 12.38 8.12 0.78
CA LEU A 47 12.60 8.22 -0.66
C LEU A 47 11.36 8.75 -1.38
N ILE A 48 10.18 8.23 -1.03
CA ILE A 48 8.90 8.70 -1.57
C ILE A 48 8.67 10.18 -1.23
N ALA A 49 8.89 10.58 0.02
CA ALA A 49 8.74 11.97 0.45
C ALA A 49 9.70 12.91 -0.30
N LYS A 50 10.94 12.48 -0.53
CA LYS A 50 11.92 13.23 -1.35
C LYS A 50 11.50 13.33 -2.81
N ALA A 51 11.03 12.23 -3.40
CA ALA A 51 10.57 12.20 -4.79
C ALA A 51 9.33 13.09 -5.02
N GLY A 52 8.42 13.14 -4.05
CA GLY A 52 7.24 14.00 -4.06
C GLY A 52 7.48 15.45 -3.62
N LYS A 53 8.73 15.87 -3.35
CA LYS A 53 9.04 17.21 -2.85
C LYS A 53 8.53 18.33 -3.76
N ASN A 54 8.64 18.15 -5.07
CA ASN A 54 8.22 19.16 -6.05
C ASN A 54 6.75 19.01 -6.47
N ASP A 55 6.15 17.84 -6.20
CA ASP A 55 4.75 17.54 -6.51
C ASP A 55 4.20 16.59 -5.45
N SER A 56 3.55 17.16 -4.43
CA SER A 56 2.99 16.40 -3.33
C SER A 56 1.87 15.45 -3.76
N ALA A 57 1.27 15.66 -4.95
CA ALA A 57 0.28 14.74 -5.50
C ALA A 57 0.89 13.39 -5.91
N LEU A 58 2.21 13.31 -6.09
CA LEU A 58 2.90 12.05 -6.40
C LEU A 58 3.08 11.14 -5.18
N ILE A 59 3.16 11.69 -3.98
CA ILE A 59 3.36 10.92 -2.73
C ILE A 59 2.35 9.76 -2.61
N PRO A 60 1.01 9.98 -2.67
CA PRO A 60 0.05 8.88 -2.57
C PRO A 60 0.19 7.86 -3.70
N LEU A 61 0.57 8.28 -4.91
CA LEU A 61 0.75 7.37 -6.04
C LEU A 61 1.96 6.46 -5.85
N LEU A 62 3.06 7.02 -5.33
CA LEU A 62 4.28 6.29 -5.03
C LEU A 62 4.10 5.35 -3.83
N LEU A 63 3.35 5.76 -2.79
CA LEU A 63 2.98 4.87 -1.68
C LEU A 63 2.25 3.63 -2.19
N VAL A 64 1.25 3.80 -3.06
CA VAL A 64 0.50 2.68 -3.65
C VAL A 64 1.41 1.80 -4.51
N LYS A 65 2.27 2.41 -5.35
CA LYS A 65 3.20 1.66 -6.20
C LYS A 65 4.15 0.78 -5.40
N GLU A 66 4.72 1.30 -4.31
CA GLU A 66 5.71 0.56 -3.50
C GLU A 66 5.08 -0.42 -2.50
N GLY A 67 3.87 -0.14 -2.05
CA GLY A 67 3.16 -0.92 -1.04
C GLY A 67 2.30 -2.06 -1.60
N VAL A 68 1.82 -1.97 -2.85
CA VAL A 68 1.08 -3.05 -3.51
C VAL A 68 2.07 -4.02 -4.17
N VAL A 69 2.07 -5.26 -3.72
CA VAL A 69 2.95 -6.34 -4.19
C VAL A 69 2.35 -7.08 -5.38
N SER A 70 1.05 -7.39 -5.31
CA SER A 70 0.35 -8.10 -6.38
C SER A 70 -1.10 -7.61 -6.50
N PRO A 71 -1.58 -7.28 -7.71
CA PRO A 71 -0.83 -7.22 -8.97
C PRO A 71 0.19 -6.07 -8.94
N THR A 72 1.27 -6.18 -9.74
CA THR A 72 2.20 -5.07 -9.94
C THR A 72 1.47 -3.90 -10.60
N LEU A 73 1.55 -2.72 -10.00
CA LEU A 73 0.90 -1.51 -10.49
C LEU A 73 1.93 -0.47 -10.97
N ASP A 74 1.74 0.05 -12.17
CA ASP A 74 2.49 1.19 -12.68
C ASP A 74 1.77 2.51 -12.42
N LEU A 75 2.53 3.60 -12.31
CA LEU A 75 1.98 4.95 -12.08
C LEU A 75 0.84 5.34 -13.04
N PRO A 76 0.89 5.07 -14.36
CA PRO A 76 -0.21 5.37 -15.26
C PRO A 76 -1.50 4.61 -14.95
N GLN A 77 -1.41 3.38 -14.42
CA GLN A 77 -2.57 2.61 -13.98
C GLN A 77 -3.16 3.23 -12.71
N ILE A 78 -2.30 3.55 -11.74
CA ILE A 78 -2.72 4.17 -10.47
C ILE A 78 -3.41 5.52 -10.71
N LYS A 79 -2.89 6.33 -11.64
CA LYS A 79 -3.49 7.62 -12.04
C LYS A 79 -4.90 7.50 -12.64
N LYS A 80 -5.28 6.32 -13.15
CA LYS A 80 -6.62 6.05 -13.72
C LYS A 80 -7.58 5.44 -12.69
N MET A 81 -7.12 5.11 -11.49
CA MET A 81 -7.96 4.54 -10.44
C MET A 81 -8.91 5.61 -9.87
N LYS A 82 -10.06 5.17 -9.36
CA LYS A 82 -10.96 6.04 -8.60
C LYS A 82 -10.21 6.65 -7.42
N VAL A 83 -10.39 7.94 -7.17
CA VAL A 83 -9.74 8.66 -6.05
C VAL A 83 -10.01 7.97 -4.70
N GLY A 84 -11.22 7.45 -4.49
CA GLY A 84 -11.57 6.71 -3.28
C GLY A 84 -10.75 5.44 -3.08
N LEU A 85 -10.43 4.74 -4.16
CA LEU A 85 -9.61 3.53 -4.11
C LEU A 85 -8.15 3.86 -3.77
N VAL A 86 -7.58 4.90 -4.39
CA VAL A 86 -6.21 5.35 -4.05
C VAL A 86 -6.14 5.78 -2.58
N LYS A 87 -7.15 6.54 -2.10
CA LYS A 87 -7.22 6.95 -0.69
C LYS A 87 -7.28 5.74 0.26
N PHE A 88 -8.11 4.76 -0.06
CA PHE A 88 -8.22 3.52 0.72
C PHE A 88 -6.87 2.80 0.79
N LEU A 89 -6.22 2.54 -0.35
CA LEU A 89 -4.93 1.85 -0.37
C LEU A 89 -3.85 2.60 0.41
N VAL A 90 -3.80 3.93 0.30
CA VAL A 90 -2.86 4.75 1.08
C VAL A 90 -3.10 4.60 2.58
N GLN A 91 -4.36 4.57 3.03
CA GLN A 91 -4.68 4.39 4.45
C GLN A 91 -4.24 3.01 4.94
N GLU A 92 -4.56 1.95 4.21
CA GLU A 92 -4.19 0.58 4.59
C GLU A 92 -2.67 0.39 4.64
N ILE A 93 -1.95 0.90 3.62
CA ILE A 93 -0.48 0.84 3.58
C ILE A 93 0.12 1.61 4.76
N LYS A 94 -0.39 2.81 5.08
CA LYS A 94 0.07 3.60 6.23
C LYS A 94 -0.17 2.86 7.54
N GLN A 95 -1.36 2.31 7.74
CA GLN A 95 -1.70 1.55 8.94
C GLN A 95 -0.79 0.33 9.13
N LEU A 96 -0.55 -0.44 8.06
CA LEU A 96 0.39 -1.56 8.08
C LEU A 96 1.82 -1.10 8.41
N SER A 97 2.21 0.08 7.93
CA SER A 97 3.53 0.68 8.17
C SER A 97 3.66 1.35 9.54
N GLY A 98 2.59 1.42 10.34
CA GLY A 98 2.58 2.11 11.64
C GLY A 98 2.54 3.65 11.55
N LEU A 99 1.95 4.20 10.48
CA LEU A 99 1.80 5.64 10.19
C LEU A 99 0.38 6.17 10.40
#